data_AF-A0AB34GEY4-F1
#
_entry.id   AF-A0AB34GEY4-F1
#
_cell.length_a   1.000
_cell.length_b   1.000
_cell.length_c   1.000
_cell.angle_alpha   90.00
_cell.angle_beta   90.00
_cell.angle_gamma   90.00
#
_symmetry.space_group_name_H-M   'P 1'
#
loop_
_entity.id
_entity.type
_entity.pdbx_description
1 polymer ?
#
loop_
_entity_poly.entity_id
_entity_poly.type
_entity_poly.pdbx_seq_one_letter_code
_entity_poly.pdbx_strand_id
1 'polypeptide(L)'
;MPIQFSATDLATSSVFQPLNIAYSHIYSSYRNFVGPPHFKTICRLLGYQGIAVVMEELLKIVKSLLQGTILQYVKTLIEVMPKICRLPRHEYGSPGILEFFHHQLKDIIEYAELKTDVFQSLREVGNAILFCLLIEQALMDSRDS
;
A
#
# COMPACT_ATOMS: atom_id res chain seq x y z
N MET A 1 46.12 33.54 -32.43
CA MET A 1 46.05 32.07 -32.44
C MET A 1 45.59 31.63 -31.05
N PRO A 2 44.49 30.87 -30.93
CA PRO A 2 43.66 30.80 -29.74
C PRO A 2 44.01 29.59 -28.88
N ILE A 3 43.87 29.71 -27.55
CA ILE A 3 43.28 28.64 -26.73
C ILE A 3 42.46 29.34 -25.64
N GLN A 4 41.19 29.58 -25.96
CA GLN A 4 40.18 30.02 -25.01
C GLN A 4 39.53 28.73 -24.49
N PHE A 5 40.04 28.18 -23.39
CA PHE A 5 39.46 27.00 -22.76
C PHE A 5 38.16 27.42 -22.07
N SER A 6 37.03 27.17 -22.71
CA SER A 6 35.72 27.43 -22.11
C SER A 6 35.45 26.38 -21.03
N ALA A 7 35.05 26.82 -19.84
CA ALA A 7 34.63 25.93 -18.75
C ALA A 7 33.34 25.14 -19.07
N THR A 8 32.76 25.35 -20.26
CA THR A 8 31.53 24.74 -20.75
C THR A 8 31.76 23.50 -21.63
N ASP A 9 32.99 23.17 -22.01
CA ASP A 9 33.32 21.96 -22.80
C ASP A 9 33.46 20.67 -21.96
N LEU A 10 33.31 20.77 -20.63
CA LEU A 10 33.29 19.61 -19.71
C LEU A 10 31.87 19.12 -19.38
N ALA A 11 30.86 19.83 -19.84
CA ALA A 11 29.47 19.43 -19.70
C ALA A 11 29.09 18.49 -20.86
N THR A 12 28.96 17.21 -20.56
CA THR A 12 28.31 16.14 -21.36
C THR A 12 29.15 15.50 -22.49
N SER A 13 29.61 14.25 -22.31
CA SER A 13 28.76 13.09 -22.66
C SER A 13 29.44 11.69 -22.67
N SER A 14 30.75 11.47 -22.46
CA SER A 14 31.33 10.11 -22.70
C SER A 14 31.84 9.33 -21.47
N VAL A 15 32.41 9.97 -20.45
CA VAL A 15 33.08 9.22 -19.35
C VAL A 15 32.11 8.82 -18.21
N PHE A 16 31.17 9.69 -17.84
CA PHE A 16 30.20 9.40 -16.78
C PHE A 16 28.93 8.69 -17.29
N GLN A 17 28.69 8.71 -18.61
CA GLN A 17 27.53 8.06 -19.21
C GLN A 17 27.53 6.53 -18.97
N PRO A 18 28.65 5.80 -19.11
CA PRO A 18 28.70 4.37 -18.77
C PRO A 18 28.40 4.10 -17.29
N LEU A 19 28.86 4.97 -16.37
CA LEU A 19 28.59 4.83 -14.94
C LEU A 19 27.11 5.04 -14.61
N ASN A 20 26.48 6.06 -15.20
CA ASN A 20 25.05 6.29 -15.03
C ASN A 20 24.21 5.12 -15.55
N ILE A 21 24.59 4.56 -16.72
CA ILE A 21 23.94 3.37 -17.29
C ILE A 21 24.11 2.18 -16.33
N ALA A 22 25.32 1.92 -15.85
CA ALA A 22 25.60 0.83 -14.92
C ALA A 22 24.79 0.94 -13.61
N TYR A 23 24.80 2.11 -12.95
CA TYR A 23 24.00 2.33 -11.74
C TYR A 23 22.50 2.24 -12.01
N SER A 24 22.01 2.77 -13.13
CA SER A 24 20.61 2.67 -13.51
C SER A 24 20.18 1.20 -13.68
N HIS A 25 21.01 0.36 -14.32
CA HIS A 25 20.76 -1.07 -14.42
C HIS A 25 20.77 -1.77 -13.07
N ILE A 26 21.72 -1.46 -12.18
CA ILE A 26 21.77 -2.05 -10.83
C ILE A 26 20.48 -1.71 -10.06
N TYR A 27 20.10 -0.43 -10.02
CA TYR A 27 18.93 0.02 -9.27
C TYR A 27 17.59 -0.36 -9.93
N SER A 28 17.58 -0.70 -11.22
CA SER A 28 16.38 -1.19 -11.91
C SER A 28 15.78 -2.43 -11.25
N SER A 29 16.64 -3.27 -10.63
CA SER A 29 16.23 -4.46 -9.88
C SER A 29 15.31 -4.17 -8.69
N TYR A 30 15.31 -2.93 -8.18
CA TYR A 30 14.51 -2.51 -7.02
C TYR A 30 13.21 -1.78 -7.41
N ARG A 31 12.94 -1.57 -8.70
CA ARG A 31 11.83 -0.70 -9.15
C ARG A 31 10.44 -1.34 -9.06
N ASN A 32 10.35 -2.67 -9.20
CA ASN A 32 9.07 -3.36 -9.41
C ASN A 32 8.41 -3.85 -8.12
N PHE A 33 8.99 -3.54 -6.96
CA PHE A 33 8.46 -3.96 -5.66
C PHE A 33 8.90 -2.99 -4.55
N VAL A 34 8.23 -3.08 -3.40
CA VAL A 34 8.67 -2.44 -2.16
C VAL A 34 8.86 -3.54 -1.12
N GLY A 35 9.95 -3.50 -0.36
CA GLY A 35 10.36 -4.62 0.51
C GLY A 35 11.55 -4.26 1.41
N PRO A 36 12.12 -5.22 2.15
CA PRO A 36 13.15 -4.96 3.17
C PRO A 36 14.30 -4.01 2.77
N PRO A 37 14.93 -4.10 1.58
CA PRO A 37 16.00 -3.16 1.20
C PRO A 37 15.54 -1.70 1.11
N HIS A 38 14.28 -1.46 0.77
CA HIS A 38 13.68 -0.13 0.73
C HIS A 38 13.45 0.41 2.13
N PHE A 39 12.82 -0.39 3.00
CA PHE A 39 12.55 0.01 4.39
C PHE A 39 13.84 0.26 5.17
N LYS A 40 14.91 -0.53 4.97
CA LYS A 40 16.21 -0.29 5.59
C LYS A 40 16.82 1.06 5.18
N THR A 41 16.70 1.41 3.90
CA THR A 41 17.14 2.72 3.38
C THR A 41 16.30 3.87 3.95
N ILE A 42 14.97 3.71 3.99
CA ILE A 42 14.05 4.69 4.60
C ILE A 42 14.41 4.91 6.07
N CYS A 43 14.62 3.85 6.86
CA CYS A 43 14.99 3.95 8.27
C CYS A 43 16.28 4.76 8.47
N ARG A 44 17.30 4.50 7.64
CA ARG A 44 18.60 5.18 7.72
C ARG A 44 18.54 6.65 7.34
N LEU A 45 17.72 7.01 6.34
CA LEU A 45 17.61 8.37 5.83
C LEU A 45 16.71 9.26 6.70
N LEU A 46 15.59 8.73 7.20
CA LEU A 46 14.63 9.50 8.00
C LEU A 46 15.06 9.62 9.46
N GLY A 47 15.74 8.60 10.01
CA GLY A 47 16.04 8.50 11.43
C GLY A 47 14.79 8.42 12.31
N TYR A 48 14.99 8.34 13.63
CA TYR A 48 13.87 8.16 14.58
C TYR A 48 12.85 9.31 14.54
N GLN A 49 13.33 10.56 14.40
CA GLN A 49 12.44 11.72 14.36
C GLN A 49 11.57 11.73 13.10
N GLY A 50 12.15 11.45 11.92
CA GLY A 50 11.39 11.39 10.68
C GLY A 50 10.35 10.26 10.68
N ILE A 51 10.74 9.08 11.18
CA ILE A 51 9.82 7.93 11.28
C ILE A 51 8.66 8.24 12.23
N ALA A 52 8.91 8.88 13.38
CA ALA A 52 7.86 9.25 14.32
C ALA A 52 6.80 10.16 13.67
N VAL A 53 7.23 11.17 12.90
CA VAL A 53 6.31 12.07 12.18
C VAL A 53 5.53 11.31 11.11
N VAL A 54 6.18 10.43 10.33
CA VAL A 54 5.49 9.62 9.31
C VAL A 54 4.44 8.71 9.95
N MET A 55 4.76 8.07 11.07
CA MET A 55 3.80 7.23 11.81
C MET A 55 2.62 8.05 12.32
N GLU A 56 2.86 9.25 12.85
CA GLU A 56 1.79 10.14 13.32
C GLU A 56 0.85 10.55 12.18
N GLU A 57 1.39 10.95 11.04
CA GLU A 57 0.59 11.32 9.86
C GLU A 57 -0.15 10.11 9.26
N LEU A 58 0.47 8.94 9.21
CA LEU A 58 -0.20 7.72 8.78
C LEU A 58 -1.39 7.37 9.68
N LEU A 59 -1.25 7.51 11.00
CA LEU A 59 -2.35 7.30 11.93
C LEU A 59 -3.49 8.31 11.75
N LYS A 60 -3.18 9.57 11.42
CA LYS A 60 -4.19 10.58 11.08
C LYS A 60 -4.96 10.19 9.81
N ILE A 61 -4.28 9.71 8.78
CA ILE A 61 -4.89 9.23 7.53
C ILE A 61 -5.81 8.03 7.82
N VAL A 62 -5.32 7.02 8.55
CA VAL A 62 -6.12 5.85 8.92
C VAL A 62 -7.36 6.24 9.71
N LYS A 63 -7.22 7.15 10.69
CA LYS A 63 -8.35 7.68 11.44
C LYS A 63 -9.37 8.37 10.53
N SER A 64 -8.92 9.18 9.58
CA SER A 64 -9.79 9.88 8.64
C SER A 64 -10.56 8.90 7.74
N LEU A 65 -9.89 7.89 7.19
CA LEU A 65 -10.51 6.86 6.36
C LEU A 65 -11.53 6.03 7.15
N LEU A 66 -11.19 5.62 8.38
CA LEU A 66 -12.07 4.84 9.23
C LEU A 66 -13.31 5.62 9.66
N GLN A 67 -13.14 6.86 10.12
CA GLN A 67 -14.24 7.68 10.66
C GLN A 67 -15.07 8.37 9.56
N GLY A 68 -14.51 8.56 8.38
CA GLY A 68 -15.18 9.13 7.22
C GLY A 68 -15.73 8.05 6.31
N THR A 69 -14.98 7.76 5.24
CA THR A 69 -15.39 6.95 4.10
C THR A 69 -15.83 5.54 4.50
N ILE A 70 -15.01 4.82 5.26
CA ILE A 70 -15.29 3.41 5.63
C ILE A 70 -16.52 3.33 6.53
N LEU A 71 -16.65 4.22 7.52
CA LEU A 71 -17.83 4.24 8.40
C LEU A 71 -19.12 4.48 7.63
N GLN A 72 -19.11 5.39 6.65
CA GLN A 72 -20.27 5.65 5.80
C GLN A 72 -20.64 4.40 4.99
N TYR A 73 -19.66 3.78 4.32
CA TYR A 73 -19.89 2.55 3.57
C TYR A 73 -20.38 1.40 4.44
N VAL A 74 -19.81 1.20 5.62
CA VAL A 74 -20.24 0.14 6.55
C VAL A 74 -21.68 0.36 7.00
N LYS A 75 -22.08 1.61 7.30
CA LYS A 75 -23.48 1.90 7.65
C LYS A 75 -24.44 1.56 6.51
N THR A 76 -24.13 1.99 5.29
CA THR A 76 -24.94 1.67 4.11
C THR A 76 -24.99 0.17 3.86
N LEU A 77 -23.86 -0.52 3.94
CA LEU A 77 -23.81 -1.98 3.74
C LEU A 77 -24.59 -2.74 4.81
N ILE A 78 -24.60 -2.28 6.06
CA ILE A 78 -25.41 -2.88 7.14
C ILE A 78 -26.92 -2.72 6.83
N GLU A 79 -27.35 -1.59 6.27
CA GLU A 79 -28.75 -1.39 5.89
C GLU A 79 -29.20 -2.32 4.76
N VAL A 80 -28.29 -2.61 3.82
CA VAL A 80 -28.52 -3.52 2.69
C VAL A 80 -28.34 -4.99 3.10
N MET A 81 -27.72 -5.26 4.24
CA MET A 81 -27.50 -6.63 4.73
C MET A 81 -28.82 -7.27 5.19
N PRO A 82 -29.07 -8.55 4.87
CA PRO A 82 -30.27 -9.24 5.35
C PRO A 82 -30.30 -9.27 6.89
N LYS A 83 -31.39 -8.80 7.49
CA LYS A 83 -31.55 -8.74 8.96
C LYS A 83 -31.40 -10.09 9.65
N ILE A 84 -31.70 -11.18 8.92
CA ILE A 84 -31.58 -12.55 9.40
C ILE A 84 -31.01 -13.39 8.27
N CYS A 85 -29.78 -13.88 8.44
CA CYS A 85 -29.18 -14.88 7.56
C CYS A 85 -28.92 -16.15 8.38
N ARG A 86 -29.85 -17.12 8.34
CA ARG A 86 -29.69 -18.40 9.05
C ARG A 86 -28.75 -19.31 8.28
N LEU A 87 -27.89 -20.04 9.00
CA LEU A 87 -27.05 -21.09 8.41
C LEU A 87 -27.93 -22.28 7.99
N PRO A 88 -27.98 -22.64 6.70
CA PRO A 88 -28.75 -23.80 6.26
C PRO A 88 -28.17 -25.10 6.82
N ARG A 89 -29.01 -26.12 6.98
CA ARG A 89 -28.57 -27.44 7.45
C ARG A 89 -27.71 -28.13 6.38
N HIS A 90 -26.86 -29.06 6.82
CA HIS A 90 -26.04 -29.86 5.90
C HIS A 90 -26.88 -30.66 4.88
N GLU A 91 -28.12 -30.99 5.23
CA GLU A 91 -29.08 -31.73 4.39
C GLU A 91 -29.33 -31.08 3.01
N TYR A 92 -29.12 -29.77 2.87
CA TYR A 92 -29.31 -29.03 1.63
C TYR A 92 -28.17 -29.21 0.60
N GLY A 93 -27.04 -29.80 1.02
CA GLY A 93 -25.86 -29.99 0.17
C GLY A 93 -25.17 -28.67 -0.22
N SER A 94 -23.97 -28.76 -0.79
CA SER A 94 -23.19 -27.57 -1.18
C SER A 94 -23.85 -26.68 -2.24
N PRO A 95 -24.55 -27.21 -3.28
CA PRO A 95 -25.19 -26.34 -4.28
C PRO A 95 -26.34 -25.53 -3.70
N GLY A 96 -27.20 -26.16 -2.88
CA GLY A 96 -28.33 -25.49 -2.24
C GLY A 96 -27.90 -24.42 -1.22
N ILE A 97 -26.81 -24.68 -0.49
CA ILE A 97 -26.23 -23.68 0.43
C ILE A 97 -25.66 -22.48 -0.34
N LEU A 98 -24.99 -22.73 -1.48
CA LEU A 98 -24.44 -21.66 -2.31
C LEU A 98 -25.54 -20.77 -2.91
N GLU A 99 -26.58 -21.37 -3.49
CA GLU A 99 -27.74 -20.63 -4.02
C GLU A 99 -28.43 -19.81 -2.94
N PHE A 100 -28.57 -20.37 -1.73
CA PHE A 100 -29.11 -19.65 -0.58
C PHE A 100 -28.30 -18.37 -0.28
N PHE A 101 -26.97 -18.48 -0.15
CA PHE A 101 -26.14 -17.30 0.12
C PHE A 101 -26.12 -16.31 -1.04
N HIS A 102 -26.14 -16.80 -2.28
CA HIS A 102 -26.18 -15.93 -3.46
C HIS A 102 -27.46 -15.08 -3.48
N HIS A 103 -28.60 -15.66 -3.10
CA HIS A 103 -29.85 -14.93 -3.01
C HIS A 103 -29.89 -13.98 -1.80
N GLN A 104 -29.43 -14.42 -0.64
CA GLN A 104 -29.44 -13.62 0.60
C GLN A 104 -28.48 -12.41 0.54
N LEU A 105 -27.35 -12.54 -0.15
CA LEU A 105 -26.32 -11.50 -0.23
C LEU A 105 -26.33 -10.75 -1.57
N LYS A 106 -27.36 -10.96 -2.39
CA LYS A 106 -27.45 -10.40 -3.75
C LYS A 106 -27.20 -8.89 -3.77
N ASP A 107 -27.88 -8.15 -2.90
CA ASP A 107 -27.79 -6.68 -2.87
C ASP A 107 -26.40 -6.18 -2.44
N ILE A 108 -25.65 -6.98 -1.66
CA ILE A 108 -24.24 -6.69 -1.34
C ILE A 108 -23.33 -7.01 -2.54
N ILE A 109 -23.57 -8.12 -3.23
CA ILE A 109 -22.77 -8.53 -4.40
C ILE A 109 -22.93 -7.55 -5.57
N GLU A 110 -24.14 -7.02 -5.75
CA GLU A 110 -24.48 -6.05 -6.79
C GLU A 110 -24.11 -4.61 -6.42
N TYR A 111 -23.60 -4.37 -5.20
CA TYR A 111 -23.16 -3.04 -4.77
C TYR A 111 -21.95 -2.56 -5.60
N ALA A 112 -22.19 -1.61 -6.51
CA ALA A 112 -21.21 -1.17 -7.50
C ALA A 112 -19.91 -0.63 -6.88
N GLU A 113 -20.01 0.07 -5.75
CA GLU A 113 -18.88 0.73 -5.08
C GLU A 113 -18.09 -0.23 -4.15
N LEU A 114 -18.50 -1.49 -4.03
CA LEU A 114 -17.88 -2.45 -3.11
C LEU A 114 -16.39 -2.66 -3.45
N LYS A 115 -16.09 -2.86 -4.74
CA LYS A 115 -14.71 -3.12 -5.19
C LYS A 115 -13.89 -1.84 -5.37
N THR A 116 -14.51 -0.78 -5.89
CA THR A 116 -13.81 0.46 -6.25
C THR A 116 -13.47 1.28 -5.03
N ASP A 117 -14.35 1.32 -4.03
CA ASP A 117 -14.23 2.28 -2.93
C ASP A 117 -14.07 1.59 -1.58
N VAL A 118 -14.89 0.57 -1.28
CA VAL A 118 -14.81 -0.12 0.02
C VAL A 118 -13.52 -0.93 0.14
N PHE A 119 -13.24 -1.81 -0.83
CA PHE A 119 -12.01 -2.62 -0.82
C PHE A 119 -10.75 -1.79 -1.04
N GLN A 120 -10.85 -0.68 -1.77
CA GLN A 120 -9.72 0.25 -1.93
C GLN A 120 -9.40 0.96 -0.62
N SER A 121 -10.40 1.51 0.07
CA SER A 121 -10.21 2.17 1.37
C SER A 121 -9.64 1.21 2.42
N LEU A 122 -10.12 -0.04 2.46
CA LEU A 122 -9.60 -1.07 3.35
C LEU A 122 -8.16 -1.45 3.00
N ARG A 123 -7.81 -1.50 1.71
CA ARG A 123 -6.45 -1.77 1.25
C ARG A 123 -5.49 -0.65 1.67
N GLU A 124 -5.91 0.60 1.60
CA GLU A 124 -5.11 1.74 2.05
C GLU A 124 -4.84 1.69 3.56
N VAL A 125 -5.86 1.40 4.36
CA VAL A 125 -5.70 1.19 5.81
C VAL A 125 -4.76 0.00 6.10
N GLY A 126 -4.95 -1.12 5.41
CA GLY A 126 -4.09 -2.30 5.54
C GLY A 126 -2.63 -1.99 5.19
N ASN A 127 -2.39 -1.28 4.10
CA ASN A 127 -1.05 -0.88 3.69
C ASN A 127 -0.38 0.09 4.68
N ALA A 128 -1.14 1.01 5.27
CA ALA A 128 -0.63 1.90 6.31
C ALA A 128 -0.17 1.10 7.54
N ILE A 129 -0.98 0.14 8.01
CA ILE A 129 -0.63 -0.73 9.14
C ILE A 129 0.59 -1.60 8.81
N LEU A 130 0.62 -2.20 7.61
CA LEU A 130 1.76 -2.98 7.14
C LEU A 130 3.03 -2.13 7.06
N PHE A 131 2.93 -0.89 6.60
CA PHE A 131 4.06 0.03 6.57
C PHE A 131 4.61 0.27 7.99
N CYS A 132 3.73 0.54 8.96
CA CYS A 132 4.13 0.72 10.36
C CYS A 132 4.85 -0.52 10.90
N LEU A 133 4.35 -1.72 10.60
CA LEU A 133 4.98 -2.96 11.03
C LEU A 133 6.36 -3.17 10.37
N LEU A 134 6.46 -2.97 9.06
CA LEU A 134 7.69 -3.21 8.31
C LEU A 134 8.79 -2.21 8.63
N ILE A 135 8.44 -0.94 8.88
CA ILE A 135 9.41 0.08 9.30
C ILE A 135 9.92 -0.20 10.71
N GLU A 136 9.06 -0.67 11.62
CA GLU A 136 9.46 -1.10 12.97
C GLU A 136 10.42 -2.29 12.90
N GLN A 137 10.10 -3.32 12.13
CA GLN A 137 11.00 -4.47 11.92
C GLN A 137 12.35 -4.06 11.33
N ALA A 138 12.36 -3.15 10.34
CA ALA A 138 13.59 -2.65 9.75
C ALA A 138 14.43 -1.80 10.73
N LEU A 139 13.78 -1.07 11.65
CA LEU A 139 14.46 -0.37 12.74
C LEU A 139 15.11 -1.35 13.73
N MET A 140 14.45 -2.47 14.05
CA MET A 140 15.00 -3.50 14.94
C MET A 140 16.22 -4.19 14.30
N ASP A 141 16.12 -4.63 13.04
CA ASP A 141 17.23 -5.24 12.29
C ASP A 141 18.46 -4.31 12.20
N SER A 142 18.22 -3.00 12.09
CA SER A 142 19.29 -2.00 12.03
C SER A 142 19.99 -1.73 13.37
N ARG A 143 19.44 -2.19 14.50
CA ARG A 143 20.04 -2.05 15.84
C ARG A 143 20.97 -3.21 16.19
N ASP A 144 20.75 -4.38 15.59
CA ASP A 144 21.51 -5.60 15.85
C ASP A 144 22.70 -5.81 14.88
N SER A 145 22.94 -4.86 13.96
CA SER A 145 24.04 -4.84 12.97
C SER A 145 25.08 -3.77 13.29
#